data_AF-A0A1G8EQ60-F1
#
_entry.id   AF-A0A1G8EQ60-F1
#
_cell.length_a   1.000
_cell.length_b   1.000
_cell.length_c   1.000
_cell.angle_alpha   90.00
_cell.angle_beta   90.00
_cell.angle_gamma   90.00
#
_symmetry.space_group_name_H-M   'P 1'
#
loop_
_entity.id
_entity.type
_entity.pdbx_description
1 polymer ?
#
loop_
_entity_poly.entity_id
_entity_poly.type
_entity_poly.pdbx_seq_one_letter_code
_entity_poly.pdbx_strand_id
1 'polypeptide(L)'
;NTAEIRTWLARHPRFHVHFTPTGSSWINQVERWFGLLTDKLIRRGVHTSVKALENDIQAWITTWNENPRPFTWTKTADQILNSLAEYLAKVRIDTSKTGQN
;
A
#
# COMPACT_ATOMS: atom_id res chain seq x y z
N ASN A 1 15.52 3.86 6.37
CA ASN A 1 16.12 2.64 6.98
C ASN A 1 17.33 3.06 7.81
N THR A 2 17.09 3.41 9.08
CA THR A 2 18.11 3.95 10.00
C THR A 2 19.07 2.86 10.48
N ALA A 3 20.21 3.25 11.05
CA ALA A 3 21.19 2.30 11.59
C ALA A 3 20.60 1.42 12.72
N GLU A 4 19.73 2.00 13.55
CA GLU A 4 19.07 1.31 14.65
C GLU A 4 18.13 0.20 14.15
N ILE A 5 17.32 0.50 13.13
CA ILE A 5 16.39 -0.48 12.53
C ILE A 5 17.18 -1.63 11.89
N ARG A 6 18.26 -1.33 11.16
CA ARG A 6 19.13 -2.36 10.55
C ARG A 6 19.76 -3.27 11.61
N THR A 7 20.23 -2.67 12.71
CA THR A 7 20.82 -3.41 13.84
C THR A 7 19.80 -4.32 14.49
N TRP A 8 18.58 -3.84 14.70
CA TRP A 8 17.50 -4.64 15.26
C TRP A 8 17.12 -5.80 14.33
N LEU A 9 16.92 -5.55 13.03
CA LEU A 9 16.59 -6.61 12.06
C LEU A 9 17.68 -7.70 11.99
N ALA A 10 18.96 -7.32 12.03
CA ALA A 10 20.07 -8.27 12.05
C ALA A 10 20.03 -9.21 13.27
N ARG A 11 19.52 -8.74 14.42
CA ARG A 11 19.34 -9.56 15.62
C ARG A 11 18.08 -10.44 15.59
N HIS A 12 17.15 -10.20 14.67
CA HIS A 12 15.86 -10.89 14.60
C HIS A 12 15.64 -11.54 13.22
N PRO A 13 16.32 -12.66 12.92
CA PRO A 13 16.32 -13.28 11.57
C PRO A 13 14.96 -13.83 11.13
N ARG A 14 13.97 -13.89 12.03
CA ARG A 14 12.59 -14.25 11.73
C ARG A 14 11.88 -13.23 10.82
N PHE A 15 12.40 -12.01 10.72
CA PHE A 15 11.80 -10.94 9.91
C PHE A 15 12.53 -10.79 8.57
N HIS A 16 11.80 -10.97 7.48
CA HIS A 16 12.28 -10.70 6.11
C HIS A 16 11.59 -9.44 5.58
N VAL A 17 12.38 -8.41 5.26
CA VAL A 17 11.84 -7.14 4.76
C VAL A 17 11.80 -7.17 3.24
N HIS A 18 10.59 -7.01 2.68
CA HIS A 18 10.39 -6.81 1.25
C HIS A 18 10.15 -5.33 0.97
N PHE A 19 11.05 -4.72 0.19
CA PHE A 19 10.87 -3.34 -0.24
C PHE A 19 10.01 -3.32 -1.51
N THR A 20 8.90 -2.58 -1.46
CA THR A 20 8.09 -2.32 -2.64
C THR A 20 8.77 -1.26 -3.50
N PRO A 21 8.89 -1.44 -4.83
CA PRO A 21 9.46 -0.42 -5.70
C PRO A 21 8.75 0.92 -5.57
N THR A 22 9.47 2.04 -5.75
CA THR A 22 8.88 3.38 -5.75
C THR A 22 7.72 3.44 -6.75
N GLY A 23 6.58 3.99 -6.32
CA GLY A 23 5.34 4.02 -7.13
C GLY A 23 4.50 2.75 -7.07
N SER A 24 4.88 1.74 -6.29
CA SER A 24 4.12 0.49 -6.11
C SER A 24 3.18 0.52 -4.90
N SER A 25 2.63 1.67 -4.53
CA SER A 25 1.67 1.82 -3.43
C SER A 25 0.45 0.91 -3.59
N TRP A 26 0.11 0.54 -4.83
CA TRP A 26 -0.97 -0.39 -5.15
C TRP A 26 -0.82 -1.76 -4.50
N ILE A 27 0.42 -2.19 -4.18
CA ILE A 27 0.70 -3.48 -3.52
C ILE A 27 0.60 -3.38 -1.98
N ASN A 28 0.59 -2.16 -1.44
CA ASN A 28 0.59 -1.93 0.00
C ASN A 28 -0.80 -2.15 0.60
N GLN A 29 -1.01 -3.33 1.18
CA GLN A 29 -2.27 -3.70 1.83
C GLN A 29 -2.59 -2.81 3.04
N VAL A 30 -1.58 -2.30 3.73
CA VAL A 30 -1.77 -1.42 4.89
C VAL A 30 -2.38 -0.08 4.46
N GLU A 31 -1.90 0.50 3.37
CA GLU A 31 -2.50 1.72 2.79
C GLU A 31 -3.95 1.49 2.35
N ARG A 32 -4.25 0.35 1.72
CA ARG A 32 -5.63 0.00 1.35
C ARG A 32 -6.53 -0.13 2.58
N TRP A 33 -6.03 -0.76 3.64
CA TRP A 33 -6.76 -0.89 4.90
C TRP A 33 -7.05 0.47 5.55
N PHE A 34 -6.07 1.39 5.59
CA PHE A 34 -6.29 2.75 6.07
C PHE A 34 -7.27 3.54 5.21
N GLY A 35 -7.27 3.32 3.89
CA GLY A 35 -8.29 3.88 3.00
C GLY A 35 -9.71 3.41 3.38
N LEU A 36 -9.88 2.13 3.70
CA LEU A 36 -11.18 1.59 4.14
C LEU A 36 -11.62 2.15 5.49
N LEU A 37 -10.72 2.23 6.47
CA LEU A 37 -11.00 2.87 7.76
C LEU A 37 -11.46 4.31 7.55
N THR A 38 -10.74 5.05 6.70
CA THR A 38 -11.04 6.46 6.40
C THR A 38 -12.42 6.61 5.76
N ASP A 39 -12.72 5.83 4.74
CA ASP A 39 -13.97 5.97 3.97
C ASP A 39 -15.20 5.43 4.71
N LYS A 40 -15.04 4.40 5.55
CA LYS A 40 -16.16 3.75 6.23
C LYS A 40 -16.44 4.31 7.62
N LEU A 41 -15.41 4.71 8.36
CA LEU A 41 -15.55 5.21 9.72
C LEU A 41 -15.31 6.72 9.76
N ILE A 42 -14.11 7.18 9.42
CA ILE A 42 -13.66 8.55 9.71
C ILE A 42 -14.49 9.61 8.96
N ARG A 43 -14.72 9.42 7.66
CA ARG A 43 -15.45 10.38 6.83
C ARG A 43 -16.97 10.35 7.03
N ARG A 44 -17.51 9.26 7.59
CA ARG A 44 -18.95 9.04 7.76
C ARG A 44 -19.42 9.15 9.21
N GLY A 45 -18.49 9.17 10.16
CA GLY A 45 -18.76 9.27 11.59
C GLY A 45 -18.85 10.72 12.07
N VAL A 46 -19.59 10.92 13.15
CA VAL A 46 -19.59 12.17 13.93
C VAL A 46 -18.91 11.85 15.25
N HIS A 47 -17.65 12.24 15.39
CA HIS A 47 -16.86 12.00 16.59
C HIS A 47 -16.81 13.25 17.44
N THR A 48 -17.46 13.22 18.60
CA THR A 48 -17.66 14.40 19.47
C THR A 48 -16.44 14.75 20.33
N SER A 49 -15.43 13.88 20.37
CA SER A 49 -14.16 14.09 21.05
C SER A 49 -13.08 13.16 20.50
N VAL A 50 -11.82 13.42 20.82
CA VAL A 50 -10.69 12.53 20.50
C VAL A 50 -10.91 11.14 21.12
N LYS A 51 -11.37 11.07 22.37
CA LYS A 51 -11.62 9.80 23.05
C LYS A 51 -12.75 8.99 22.41
N ALA A 52 -13.78 9.67 21.90
CA ALA A 52 -14.83 9.01 21.13
C ALA A 52 -14.26 8.42 19.83
N LEU A 53 -13.45 9.19 19.10
CA LEU A 53 -12.78 8.71 17.89
C LEU A 53 -11.88 7.49 18.15
N GLU A 54 -11.07 7.52 19.20
CA GLU A 54 -10.20 6.39 19.59
C GLU A 54 -11.02 5.11 19.85
N ASN A 55 -12.11 5.23 20.60
CA ASN A 55 -13.02 4.11 20.89
C ASN A 55 -13.67 3.57 19.61
N ASP A 56 -14.12 4.46 18.73
CA ASP A 56 -14.76 4.09 17.46
C ASP A 56 -13.77 3.35 16.54
N ILE A 57 -12.52 3.81 16.46
CA ILE A 57 -11.45 3.13 15.72
C ILE A 57 -11.21 1.74 16.29
N GLN A 58 -11.10 1.60 17.62
CA GLN A 58 -10.85 0.31 18.26
C GLN A 58 -12.02 -0.68 18.04
N ALA A 59 -13.26 -0.20 18.12
CA ALA A 59 -14.46 -0.99 17.85
C ALA A 59 -14.50 -1.44 16.38
N TRP A 60 -14.18 -0.53 15.45
CA TRP A 60 -14.12 -0.84 14.03
C TRP A 60 -13.04 -1.88 13.70
N ILE A 61 -11.84 -1.75 14.29
CA ILE A 61 -10.75 -2.73 14.15
C ILE A 61 -11.19 -4.11 14.65
N THR A 62 -11.83 -4.15 15.82
CA THR A 62 -12.32 -5.40 16.42
C THR A 62 -13.31 -6.07 15.49
N THR A 63 -14.31 -5.33 15.01
CA THR A 63 -15.33 -5.83 14.08
C THR A 63 -14.72 -6.28 12.74
N TRP A 64 -13.77 -5.52 12.19
CA TRP A 64 -13.09 -5.87 10.94
C TRP A 64 -12.33 -7.20 11.06
N ASN A 65 -11.68 -7.44 12.21
CA ASN A 65 -10.87 -8.62 12.46
C ASN A 65 -11.68 -9.90 12.71
N GLU A 66 -12.99 -9.80 13.01
CA GLU A 66 -13.87 -10.98 13.12
C GLU A 66 -14.05 -11.71 11.78
N ASN A 67 -14.07 -10.97 10.68
CA ASN A 67 -14.19 -11.54 9.34
C ASN A 67 -13.46 -10.68 8.28
N PRO A 68 -12.12 -10.68 8.29
CA PRO A 68 -11.34 -9.86 7.38
C PRO A 68 -11.53 -10.35 5.94
N ARG A 69 -11.95 -9.45 5.05
CA ARG A 69 -12.07 -9.74 3.62
C ARG A 69 -10.68 -9.57 2.98
N PRO A 70 -10.13 -10.59 2.29
CA PRO A 70 -8.90 -10.44 1.53
C PRO A 70 -9.05 -9.34 0.48
N PHE A 71 -7.98 -8.57 0.26
CA PHE A 71 -7.93 -7.67 -0.90
C PHE A 71 -7.72 -8.48 -2.18
N THR A 72 -8.71 -8.47 -3.06
CA THR A 72 -8.62 -9.18 -4.33
C THR A 72 -7.91 -8.32 -5.37
N TRP A 73 -6.83 -8.86 -5.93
CA TRP A 73 -6.18 -8.30 -7.11
C TRP A 73 -7.09 -8.46 -8.32
N THR A 74 -7.51 -7.35 -8.92
CA THR A 74 -8.38 -7.38 -10.11
C THR A 74 -7.60 -7.53 -11.41
N LYS A 75 -6.30 -7.20 -11.41
CA LYS A 75 -5.39 -7.42 -12.53
C LYS A 75 -4.58 -8.69 -12.31
N THR A 76 -4.48 -9.53 -13.34
CA THR A 76 -3.59 -10.70 -13.34
C THR A 76 -2.13 -10.26 -13.46
N ALA A 77 -1.20 -11.16 -13.10
CA ALA A 77 0.23 -10.92 -13.28
C ALA A 77 0.57 -10.58 -14.74
N ASP A 78 -0.02 -11.32 -15.70
CA ASP A 78 0.19 -11.09 -17.13
C ASP A 78 -0.30 -9.71 -17.58
N GLN A 79 -1.45 -9.26 -17.07
CA GLN A 79 -1.95 -7.91 -17.37
C GLN A 79 -1.02 -6.82 -16.85
N ILE A 80 -0.40 -7.04 -15.69
CA ILE A 80 0.58 -6.10 -15.12
C ILE A 80 1.85 -6.11 -15.98
N LEU A 81 2.39 -7.28 -16.32
CA LEU A 81 3.60 -7.43 -17.13
C LEU A 81 3.42 -6.84 -18.54
N ASN A 82 2.28 -7.07 -19.18
CA ASN A 82 1.98 -6.51 -20.50
C ASN A 82 1.88 -4.98 -20.45
N SER A 83 1.18 -4.42 -19.45
CA SER A 83 1.07 -2.98 -19.27
C SER A 83 2.44 -2.32 -19.02
N LEU A 84 3.35 -3.00 -18.31
CA LEU A 84 4.72 -2.53 -18.10
C LEU A 84 5.54 -2.58 -19.40
N ALA A 85 5.44 -3.65 -20.17
CA ALA A 85 6.12 -3.78 -21.45
C ALA A 85 5.70 -2.68 -22.43
N GLU A 86 4.40 -2.41 -22.55
CA GLU A 86 3.86 -1.32 -23.37
C GLU A 86 4.35 0.06 -22.92
N TYR A 87 4.38 0.31 -21.60
CA TYR A 87 4.90 1.55 -21.04
C TYR A 87 6.39 1.74 -21.36
N LEU A 88 7.21 0.72 -21.13
CA LEU A 88 8.65 0.76 -21.41
C LEU A 88 8.94 0.97 -22.90
N ALA A 89 8.13 0.38 -23.79
CA ALA A 89 8.23 0.61 -25.22
C ALA A 89 7.98 2.08 -25.59
N LYS A 90 6.96 2.71 -24.98
CA LYS A 90 6.65 4.14 -25.20
C LYS A 90 7.78 5.05 -24.71
N VAL A 91 8.27 4.83 -23.49
CA VAL A 91 9.39 5.61 -22.92
C VAL A 91 10.65 5.49 -23.79
N ARG A 92 10.95 4.29 -24.29
CA ARG A 92 12.11 4.06 -25.18
C ARG A 92 11.99 4.84 -26.49
N ILE A 93 10.80 4.90 -27.09
CA ILE A 93 10.55 5.67 -28.32
C ILE A 93 10.75 7.17 -28.07
N ASP A 94 10.24 7.71 -26.98
CA ASP A 94 10.37 9.14 -26.67
C ASP A 94 11.82 9.55 -26.45
N THR A 95 12.62 8.73 -25.76
CA THR A 95 14.05 9.00 -25.53
C THR A 95 14.87 9.00 -26.82
N SER A 96 14.48 8.20 -27.82
CA SER A 96 15.15 8.17 -29.13
C SER A 96 14.85 9.37 -30.02
N LYS A 97 13.76 10.11 -29.75
CA LYS A 97 13.38 11.33 -30.50
C LYS A 97 14.01 12.61 -29.94
N THR A 98 14.49 12.60 -28.70
CA THR A 98 15.10 13.79 -28.05
C THR A 98 16.60 13.93 -28.32
N GLY A 99 17.25 12.92 -28.93
CA GLY A 99 18.69 12.91 -29.25
C GLY A 99 19.05 13.31 -30.68
N GLN A 100 18.10 13.77 -31.49
CA GLN A 100 18.35 14.35 -32.81
C GLN A 100 17.94 15.83 -32.79
N ASN A 101 18.81 16.69 -32.25
CA ASN A 101 18.92 18.12 -32.53
C ASN A 101 20.32 18.58 -32.15
#